data_AF-A0A7X5DGB3-F1
#
_entry.id   AF-A0A7X5DGB3-F1
#
_cell.length_a   1.000
_cell.length_b   1.000
_cell.length_c   1.000
_cell.angle_alpha   90.00
_cell.angle_beta   90.00
_cell.angle_gamma   90.00
#
_symmetry.space_group_name_H-M   'P 1'
#
loop_
_entity.id
_entity.type
_entity.pdbx_description
1 polymer ?
#
loop_
_entity_poly.entity_id
_entity_poly.type
_entity_poly.pdbx_seq_one_letter_code
_entity_poly.pdbx_strand_id
1 'polypeptide(L)'
;MKKWVILQREKNEPKTIWEYFETKEDARKDSHVMEIIERYSESYPINEILPMAVNDVGGCTYMPRDSEEIVEIVLSETKPELNIYEQYPVNCKDIFSGWMSPDGTTFSCGEYGHIDCAERLCKELHIPIERITVSDDKLIENGWIKIVRRQWWGRWDKITDKQIDVLESLNIKHVHNISYKEAKETIIELHKKIFKR
;
A
#
# COMPACT_ATOMS: atom_id res chain seq x y z
N MET A 1 -25.35 4.19 -11.46
CA MET A 1 -24.72 3.43 -10.36
C MET A 1 -23.78 2.41 -10.92
N LYS A 2 -22.50 2.54 -10.56
CA LYS A 2 -21.43 1.60 -10.95
C LYS A 2 -21.27 0.52 -9.87
N LYS A 3 -20.66 -0.59 -10.24
CA LYS A 3 -20.25 -1.65 -9.29
C LYS A 3 -18.75 -1.54 -9.12
N TRP A 4 -18.31 -1.63 -7.88
CA TRP A 4 -16.90 -1.65 -7.50
C TRP A 4 -16.65 -2.94 -6.75
N VAL A 5 -15.51 -3.57 -7.00
CA VAL A 5 -15.10 -4.76 -6.28
C VAL A 5 -13.89 -4.42 -5.42
N ILE A 6 -13.99 -4.76 -4.13
CA ILE A 6 -12.87 -4.71 -3.18
C ILE A 6 -12.20 -6.07 -3.23
N LEU A 7 -10.95 -6.10 -3.67
CA LEU A 7 -10.17 -7.30 -3.90
C LEU A 7 -9.06 -7.43 -2.85
N GLN A 8 -8.85 -8.65 -2.36
CA GLN A 8 -7.69 -9.05 -1.59
C GLN A 8 -7.20 -10.41 -2.09
N ARG A 9 -6.10 -10.42 -2.84
CA ARG A 9 -5.61 -11.64 -3.52
C ARG A 9 -5.04 -12.65 -2.55
N GLU A 10 -4.23 -12.18 -1.63
CA GLU A 10 -3.66 -13.02 -0.58
C GLU A 10 -3.98 -12.49 0.81
N LYS A 11 -4.02 -13.42 1.76
CA LYS A 11 -4.13 -13.09 3.17
C LYS A 11 -2.92 -12.25 3.58
N ASN A 12 -3.18 -11.03 4.06
CA ASN A 12 -2.17 -10.01 4.39
C ASN A 12 -1.55 -9.29 3.19
N GLU A 13 -2.23 -9.22 2.05
CA GLU A 13 -1.95 -8.21 1.03
C GLU A 13 -2.87 -6.98 1.16
N PRO A 14 -2.44 -5.81 0.66
CA PRO A 14 -3.30 -4.64 0.56
C PRO A 14 -4.56 -4.91 -0.25
N LYS A 15 -5.68 -4.39 0.21
CA LYS A 15 -6.92 -4.39 -0.57
C LYS A 15 -6.81 -3.38 -1.71
N THR A 16 -7.37 -3.74 -2.87
CA THR A 16 -7.49 -2.86 -4.03
C THR A 16 -8.94 -2.73 -4.46
N ILE A 17 -9.27 -1.65 -5.17
CA ILE A 17 -10.64 -1.32 -5.56
C ILE A 17 -10.68 -1.15 -7.07
N TRP A 18 -11.42 -2.02 -7.75
CA TRP A 18 -11.50 -2.11 -9.21
C TRP A 18 -12.96 -1.89 -9.64
N GLU A 19 -13.20 -1.33 -10.81
CA GLU A 19 -14.55 -1.24 -11.37
C GLU A 19 -14.99 -2.64 -11.84
N TYR A 20 -16.24 -3.01 -11.60
CA TYR A 20 -16.75 -4.36 -11.80
C TYR A 20 -17.87 -4.39 -12.82
N PHE A 21 -17.76 -5.27 -13.82
CA PHE A 21 -18.71 -5.42 -14.91
C PHE A 21 -19.20 -6.86 -14.94
N GLU A 22 -20.49 -7.08 -14.67
CA GLU A 22 -21.04 -8.44 -14.66
C GLU A 22 -21.63 -8.83 -16.00
N THR A 23 -22.14 -7.85 -16.74
CA THR A 23 -22.83 -8.07 -18.00
C THR A 23 -22.34 -7.11 -19.07
N LYS A 24 -22.57 -7.48 -20.34
CA LYS A 24 -22.28 -6.59 -21.47
C LYS A 24 -23.08 -5.28 -21.36
N GLU A 25 -24.27 -5.30 -20.76
CA GLU A 25 -25.08 -4.10 -20.53
C GLU A 25 -24.42 -3.15 -19.52
N ASP A 26 -23.82 -3.71 -18.45
CA ASP A 26 -23.07 -2.90 -17.47
C ASP A 26 -21.89 -2.18 -18.15
N ALA A 27 -21.20 -2.87 -19.06
CA ALA A 27 -20.04 -2.35 -19.78
C ALA A 27 -20.37 -1.34 -20.87
N ARG A 28 -21.59 -1.34 -21.44
CA ARG A 28 -21.96 -0.48 -22.60
C ARG A 28 -21.70 1.01 -22.41
N LYS A 29 -21.71 1.49 -21.17
CA LYS A 29 -21.50 2.90 -20.83
C LYS A 29 -20.02 3.29 -20.81
N ASP A 30 -19.12 2.31 -20.86
CA ASP A 30 -17.69 2.51 -20.89
C ASP A 30 -17.12 2.00 -22.22
N SER A 31 -16.74 2.94 -23.09
CA SER A 31 -16.25 2.61 -24.43
C SER A 31 -14.95 1.80 -24.41
N HIS A 32 -14.10 2.02 -23.42
CA HIS A 32 -12.83 1.30 -23.31
C HIS A 32 -13.07 -0.16 -22.90
N VAL A 33 -13.95 -0.38 -21.92
CA VAL A 33 -14.34 -1.72 -21.49
C VAL A 33 -15.05 -2.47 -22.63
N MET A 34 -15.88 -1.78 -23.42
CA MET A 34 -16.49 -2.38 -24.60
C MET A 34 -15.48 -2.79 -25.67
N GLU A 35 -14.46 -1.96 -25.93
CA GLU A 35 -13.38 -2.32 -26.86
C GLU A 35 -12.63 -3.57 -26.40
N ILE A 36 -12.35 -3.67 -25.09
CA ILE A 36 -11.75 -4.86 -24.48
C ILE A 36 -12.63 -6.09 -24.74
N ILE A 37 -13.92 -6.01 -24.42
CA ILE A 37 -14.86 -7.12 -24.61
C ILE A 37 -14.92 -7.55 -26.07
N GLU A 38 -15.02 -6.59 -27.01
CA GLU A 38 -15.11 -6.88 -28.44
C GLU A 38 -13.85 -7.56 -28.95
N ARG A 39 -12.67 -7.08 -28.57
CA ARG A 39 -11.39 -7.68 -28.93
C ARG A 39 -11.26 -9.12 -28.44
N TYR A 40 -11.61 -9.39 -27.18
CA TYR A 40 -11.50 -10.76 -26.64
C TYR A 40 -12.61 -11.68 -27.15
N SER A 41 -13.77 -11.14 -27.54
CA SER A 41 -14.89 -11.92 -28.07
C SER A 41 -14.58 -12.60 -29.42
N GLU A 42 -13.51 -12.19 -30.11
CA GLU A 42 -13.01 -12.89 -31.30
C GLU A 42 -12.41 -14.27 -30.97
N SER A 43 -11.93 -14.45 -29.74
CA SER A 43 -11.22 -15.65 -29.30
C SER A 43 -11.92 -16.43 -28.18
N TYR A 44 -12.77 -15.76 -27.39
CA TYR A 44 -13.42 -16.34 -26.21
C TYR A 44 -14.92 -16.02 -26.18
N PRO A 45 -15.77 -16.94 -25.70
CA PRO A 45 -17.18 -16.63 -25.48
C PRO A 45 -17.33 -15.62 -24.33
N ILE A 46 -18.41 -14.84 -24.36
CA ILE A 46 -18.61 -13.71 -23.43
C ILE A 46 -18.61 -14.10 -21.95
N ASN A 47 -19.03 -15.32 -21.62
CA ASN A 47 -19.05 -15.87 -20.26
C ASN A 47 -17.66 -16.27 -19.72
N GLU A 48 -16.65 -16.28 -20.59
CA GLU A 48 -15.24 -16.42 -20.21
C GLU A 48 -14.53 -15.06 -20.14
N ILE A 49 -15.21 -13.98 -20.55
CA ILE A 49 -14.72 -12.59 -20.47
C ILE A 49 -15.36 -11.88 -19.28
N LEU A 50 -16.66 -12.10 -19.05
CA LEU A 50 -17.44 -11.51 -17.95
C LEU A 50 -17.92 -12.59 -16.98
N PRO A 51 -18.02 -12.28 -15.67
CA PRO A 51 -17.76 -10.97 -15.06
C PRO A 51 -16.27 -10.57 -15.03
N MET A 52 -15.99 -9.28 -15.09
CA MET A 52 -14.65 -8.71 -15.21
C MET A 52 -14.43 -7.59 -14.20
N ALA A 53 -13.23 -7.55 -13.62
CA ALA A 53 -12.75 -6.41 -12.85
C ALA A 53 -11.71 -5.63 -13.66
N VAL A 54 -11.78 -4.29 -13.64
CA VAL A 54 -10.87 -3.39 -14.36
C VAL A 54 -10.28 -2.37 -13.40
N ASN A 55 -8.95 -2.20 -13.42
CA ASN A 55 -8.23 -1.24 -12.60
C ASN A 55 -8.08 0.14 -13.29
N ASP A 56 -7.54 1.11 -12.55
CA ASP A 56 -7.43 2.51 -13.02
C ASP A 56 -6.45 2.70 -14.20
N VAL A 57 -5.62 1.71 -14.51
CA VAL A 57 -4.63 1.74 -15.61
C VAL A 57 -5.03 0.85 -16.79
N GLY A 58 -6.27 0.34 -16.80
CA GLY A 58 -6.82 -0.49 -17.88
C GLY A 58 -6.44 -1.98 -17.80
N GLY A 59 -5.75 -2.40 -16.74
CA GLY A 59 -5.55 -3.82 -16.44
C GLY A 59 -6.89 -4.45 -16.09
N CYS A 60 -7.21 -5.57 -16.74
CA CYS A 60 -8.47 -6.27 -16.58
C CYS A 60 -8.25 -7.75 -16.28
N THR A 61 -9.20 -8.37 -15.58
CA THR A 61 -9.17 -9.80 -15.28
C THR A 61 -10.59 -10.36 -15.18
N TYR A 62 -10.78 -11.58 -15.69
CA TYR A 62 -12.00 -12.35 -15.44
C TYR A 62 -12.11 -12.61 -13.93
N MET A 63 -13.26 -12.28 -13.35
CA MET A 63 -13.45 -12.22 -11.90
C MET A 63 -14.85 -12.71 -11.52
N PRO A 64 -15.05 -14.03 -11.35
CA PRO A 64 -16.35 -14.60 -11.01
C PRO A 64 -16.82 -14.10 -9.64
N ARG A 65 -18.14 -13.93 -9.48
CA ARG A 65 -18.73 -13.29 -8.29
C ARG A 65 -18.45 -14.05 -6.99
N ASP A 66 -18.20 -15.36 -7.09
CA ASP A 66 -17.85 -16.26 -5.99
C ASP A 66 -16.34 -16.44 -5.81
N SER A 67 -15.52 -15.63 -6.48
CA SER A 67 -14.07 -15.61 -6.27
C SER A 67 -13.73 -15.29 -4.81
N GLU A 68 -12.87 -16.10 -4.21
CA GLU A 68 -12.37 -15.91 -2.85
C GLU A 68 -11.55 -14.61 -2.70
N GLU A 69 -11.07 -14.04 -3.80
CA GLU A 69 -10.38 -12.74 -3.80
C GLU A 69 -11.33 -11.56 -3.56
N ILE A 70 -12.64 -11.75 -3.76
CA ILE A 70 -13.64 -10.70 -3.58
C ILE A 70 -13.99 -10.59 -2.10
N VAL A 71 -13.61 -9.47 -1.50
CA VAL A 71 -14.02 -9.11 -0.14
C VAL A 71 -15.45 -8.59 -0.15
N GLU A 72 -15.77 -7.70 -1.09
CA GLU A 72 -17.07 -7.03 -1.16
C GLU A 72 -17.31 -6.47 -2.57
N ILE A 73 -18.58 -6.45 -2.98
CA ILE A 73 -19.04 -5.70 -4.16
C ILE A 73 -19.88 -4.52 -3.67
N VAL A 74 -19.44 -3.31 -4.00
CA VAL A 74 -20.03 -2.04 -3.56
C VAL A 74 -20.73 -1.36 -4.73
N LEU A 75 -21.95 -0.87 -4.50
CA LEU A 75 -22.68 -0.04 -5.46
C LEU A 75 -22.43 1.44 -5.15
N SER A 76 -21.83 2.17 -6.09
CA SER A 76 -21.53 3.59 -5.92
C SER A 76 -21.38 4.29 -7.27
N GLU A 77 -21.73 5.57 -7.35
CA GLU A 77 -21.47 6.38 -8.56
C GLU A 77 -19.98 6.73 -8.70
N THR A 78 -19.25 6.83 -7.59
CA THR A 78 -17.82 7.15 -7.55
C THR A 78 -17.01 6.01 -6.94
N LYS A 79 -15.71 5.95 -7.24
CA LYS A 79 -14.79 4.98 -6.63
C LYS A 79 -14.85 5.12 -5.11
N PRO A 80 -15.17 4.05 -4.35
CA PRO A 80 -15.13 4.12 -2.90
C PRO A 80 -13.68 4.32 -2.43
N GLU A 81 -13.51 4.96 -1.29
CA GLU A 81 -12.22 5.07 -0.62
C GLU A 81 -12.25 4.23 0.66
N LEU A 82 -11.27 3.36 0.84
CA LEU A 82 -11.05 2.62 2.09
C LEU A 82 -10.21 3.44 3.03
N ASN A 83 -10.51 3.42 4.33
CA ASN A 83 -9.55 3.99 5.28
C ASN A 83 -8.26 3.17 5.28
N ILE A 84 -7.17 3.76 5.76
CA ILE A 84 -5.86 3.13 5.61
C ILE A 84 -5.71 1.82 6.40
N TYR A 85 -6.40 1.70 7.53
CA TYR A 85 -6.41 0.51 8.38
C TYR A 85 -7.23 -0.64 7.76
N GLU A 86 -8.19 -0.32 6.89
CA GLU A 86 -8.93 -1.30 6.08
C GLU A 86 -8.15 -1.71 4.84
N GLN A 87 -7.45 -0.75 4.22
CA GLN A 87 -6.74 -0.95 2.96
C GLN A 87 -5.46 -1.78 3.16
N TYR A 88 -4.66 -1.48 4.19
CA TYR A 88 -3.37 -2.14 4.39
C TYR A 88 -3.40 -3.08 5.60
N PRO A 89 -2.82 -4.28 5.50
CA PRO A 89 -2.58 -5.17 6.63
C PRO A 89 -1.77 -4.47 7.72
N VAL A 90 -2.33 -4.41 8.92
CA VAL A 90 -1.74 -3.72 10.07
C VAL A 90 -1.04 -4.72 11.00
N ASN A 91 0.16 -4.38 11.49
CA ASN A 91 0.92 -5.19 12.46
C ASN A 91 1.15 -6.65 11.99
N CYS A 92 1.38 -6.82 10.68
CA CYS A 92 1.67 -8.12 10.10
C CYS A 92 3.02 -8.65 10.63
N LYS A 93 3.01 -9.87 11.19
CA LYS A 93 4.21 -10.52 11.73
C LYS A 93 5.28 -10.80 10.68
N ASP A 94 4.85 -10.99 9.43
CA ASP A 94 5.71 -11.31 8.30
C ASP A 94 5.80 -10.15 7.31
N ILE A 95 5.72 -8.91 7.81
CA ILE A 95 5.88 -7.72 6.98
C ILE A 95 7.21 -7.76 6.19
N PHE A 96 7.09 -7.83 4.88
CA PHE A 96 8.23 -7.79 3.97
C PHE A 96 8.59 -6.35 3.60
N SER A 97 7.57 -5.57 3.29
CA SER A 97 7.66 -4.20 2.80
C SER A 97 6.47 -3.39 3.34
N GLY A 98 6.70 -2.12 3.68
CA GLY A 98 5.69 -1.26 4.29
C GLY A 98 6.25 -0.03 4.99
N TRP A 99 5.45 0.50 5.91
CA TRP A 99 5.74 1.67 6.71
C TRP A 99 5.44 1.40 8.19
N MET A 100 6.18 2.04 9.09
CA MET A 100 5.94 1.97 10.54
C MET A 100 5.83 3.38 11.10
N SER A 101 4.75 3.63 11.85
CA SER A 101 4.48 4.88 12.53
C SER A 101 5.42 5.11 13.72
N PRO A 102 5.50 6.35 14.25
CA PRO A 102 6.25 6.66 15.47
C PRO A 102 5.84 5.83 16.70
N ASP A 103 4.59 5.38 16.76
CA ASP A 103 4.08 4.52 17.83
C ASP A 103 4.25 3.03 17.58
N GLY A 104 4.94 2.62 16.50
CA GLY A 104 5.27 1.23 16.20
C GLY A 104 4.20 0.45 15.44
N THR A 105 3.08 1.08 15.04
CA THR A 105 2.08 0.46 14.16
C THR A 105 2.66 0.26 12.76
N THR A 106 2.56 -0.95 12.21
CA THR A 106 3.05 -1.25 10.85
C THR A 106 1.93 -1.36 9.84
N PHE A 107 2.19 -0.92 8.61
CA PHE A 107 1.30 -1.00 7.46
C PHE A 107 2.04 -1.72 6.33
N SER A 108 1.62 -2.94 5.99
CA SER A 108 2.28 -3.72 4.93
C SER A 108 1.73 -3.34 3.55
N CYS A 109 2.61 -3.01 2.61
CA CYS A 109 2.22 -2.54 1.26
C CYS A 109 2.58 -3.51 0.13
N GLY A 110 3.05 -4.72 0.45
CA GLY A 110 3.61 -5.64 -0.55
C GLY A 110 4.89 -5.10 -1.21
N GLU A 111 5.36 -5.76 -2.27
CA GLU A 111 6.64 -5.41 -2.91
C GLU A 111 6.61 -4.08 -3.67
N TYR A 112 5.48 -3.75 -4.31
CA TYR A 112 5.40 -2.61 -5.24
C TYR A 112 4.55 -1.43 -4.72
N GLY A 113 3.78 -1.60 -3.64
CA GLY A 113 2.83 -0.59 -3.15
C GLY A 113 3.42 0.52 -2.26
N HIS A 114 4.74 0.69 -2.24
CA HIS A 114 5.41 1.60 -1.30
C HIS A 114 4.98 3.06 -1.44
N ILE A 115 4.93 3.56 -2.69
CA ILE A 115 4.60 4.95 -3.01
C ILE A 115 3.14 5.22 -2.67
N ASP A 116 2.24 4.36 -3.14
CA ASP A 116 0.81 4.48 -2.87
C ASP A 116 0.51 4.44 -1.37
N CYS A 117 1.16 3.53 -0.63
CA CYS A 117 1.01 3.46 0.83
C CYS A 117 1.49 4.74 1.51
N ALA A 118 2.62 5.31 1.07
CA ALA A 118 3.15 6.55 1.64
C ALA A 118 2.19 7.73 1.40
N GLU A 119 1.66 7.84 0.18
CA GLU A 119 0.70 8.88 -0.18
C GLU A 119 -0.59 8.75 0.66
N ARG A 120 -1.14 7.54 0.77
CA ARG A 120 -2.33 7.27 1.59
C ARG A 120 -2.09 7.63 3.06
N LEU A 121 -0.92 7.29 3.62
CA LEU A 121 -0.55 7.64 5.00
C LEU A 121 -0.51 9.15 5.19
N CYS A 122 0.15 9.88 4.31
CA CYS A 122 0.19 11.34 4.39
C CYS A 122 -1.21 11.98 4.26
N LYS A 123 -2.07 11.45 3.38
CA LYS A 123 -3.47 11.92 3.24
C LYS A 123 -4.24 11.73 4.55
N GLU A 124 -4.16 10.54 5.15
CA GLU A 124 -4.83 10.23 6.42
C GLU A 124 -4.34 11.14 7.57
N LEU A 125 -3.03 11.39 7.61
CA LEU A 125 -2.39 12.22 8.64
C LEU A 125 -2.47 13.72 8.36
N HIS A 126 -3.10 14.13 7.26
CA HIS A 126 -3.17 15.52 6.81
C HIS A 126 -1.79 16.19 6.66
N ILE A 127 -0.78 15.41 6.26
CA ILE A 127 0.57 15.90 5.97
C ILE A 127 0.55 16.50 4.56
N PRO A 128 0.91 17.78 4.38
CA PRO A 128 0.90 18.40 3.07
C PRO A 128 1.97 17.79 2.17
N ILE A 129 1.53 17.28 1.01
CA ILE A 129 2.40 16.74 -0.03
C ILE A 129 2.32 17.67 -1.25
N GLU A 130 3.45 18.22 -1.67
CA GLU A 130 3.52 19.05 -2.89
C GLU A 130 3.62 18.20 -4.17
N ARG A 131 4.19 16.99 -4.06
CA ARG A 131 4.35 16.01 -5.14
C ARG A 131 4.34 14.58 -4.60
N ILE A 132 3.73 13.64 -5.30
CA ILE A 132 3.63 12.23 -4.85
C ILE A 132 5.00 11.64 -4.48
N THR A 133 6.05 11.96 -5.26
CA THR A 133 7.42 11.45 -5.06
C THR A 133 8.09 11.90 -3.76
N VAL A 134 7.53 12.89 -3.03
CA VAL A 134 8.09 13.36 -1.76
C VAL A 134 7.36 12.81 -0.53
N SER A 135 6.36 11.94 -0.72
CA SER A 135 5.61 11.34 0.40
C SER A 135 6.52 10.56 1.35
N ASP A 136 7.47 9.80 0.80
CA ASP A 136 8.47 9.06 1.58
C ASP A 136 9.29 9.98 2.49
N ASP A 137 9.83 11.06 1.92
CA ASP A 137 10.63 12.04 2.65
C ASP A 137 9.81 12.70 3.75
N LYS A 138 8.54 13.04 3.46
CA LYS A 138 7.63 13.65 4.44
C LYS A 138 7.32 12.71 5.60
N LEU A 139 7.07 11.43 5.35
CA LEU A 139 6.88 10.45 6.40
C LEU A 139 8.15 10.30 7.26
N ILE A 140 9.31 10.18 6.61
CA ILE A 140 10.61 10.07 7.30
C ILE A 140 10.91 11.31 8.15
N GLU A 141 10.63 12.52 7.65
CA GLU A 141 10.74 13.79 8.40
C GLU A 141 9.84 13.81 9.65
N ASN A 142 8.70 13.14 9.59
CA ASN A 142 7.73 13.00 10.68
C ASN A 142 7.96 11.75 11.55
N GLY A 143 9.14 11.13 11.47
CA GLY A 143 9.54 10.03 12.35
C GLY A 143 8.96 8.66 11.99
N TRP A 144 8.42 8.51 10.78
CA TRP A 144 8.06 7.20 10.24
C TRP A 144 9.30 6.45 9.77
N ILE A 145 9.20 5.13 9.79
CA ILE A 145 10.21 4.22 9.27
C ILE A 145 9.68 3.58 8.00
N LYS A 146 10.51 3.58 6.95
CA LYS A 146 10.27 2.83 5.73
C LYS A 146 10.86 1.43 5.90
N ILE A 147 10.07 0.40 5.58
CA ILE A 147 10.51 -1.00 5.58
C ILE A 147 10.50 -1.49 4.13
N VAL A 148 11.63 -1.97 3.63
CA VAL A 148 11.77 -2.50 2.27
C VAL A 148 12.53 -3.81 2.36
N ARG A 149 11.93 -4.91 1.89
CA ARG A 149 12.57 -6.25 1.86
C ARG A 149 13.21 -6.64 3.21
N ARG A 150 12.46 -6.42 4.30
CA ARG A 150 12.88 -6.66 5.69
C ARG A 150 14.13 -5.88 6.13
N GLN A 151 14.42 -4.79 5.44
CA GLN A 151 15.36 -3.77 5.87
C GLN A 151 14.61 -2.48 6.19
N TRP A 152 15.11 -1.71 7.15
CA TRP A 152 14.47 -0.45 7.52
C TRP A 152 15.38 0.76 7.29
N TRP A 153 14.73 1.87 6.96
CA TRP A 153 15.31 3.21 6.78
C TRP A 153 14.48 4.24 7.54
N GLY A 154 15.13 5.17 8.23
CA GLY A 154 14.47 6.30 8.88
C GLY A 154 15.46 7.34 9.38
N ARG A 155 14.95 8.40 10.01
CA ARG A 155 15.77 9.47 10.59
C ARG A 155 16.16 9.15 12.03
N TRP A 156 17.45 8.95 12.26
CA TRP A 156 17.98 8.60 13.59
C TRP A 156 17.59 9.56 14.71
N ASP A 157 17.45 10.85 14.42
CA ASP A 157 17.05 11.88 15.40
C ASP A 157 15.54 11.85 15.74
N LYS A 158 14.76 11.02 15.04
CA LYS A 158 13.30 10.92 15.16
C LYS A 158 12.81 9.55 15.61
N ILE A 159 13.61 8.50 15.40
CA ILE A 159 13.22 7.12 15.70
C ILE A 159 13.16 6.89 17.21
N THR A 160 12.08 6.25 17.64
CA THR A 160 11.80 5.94 19.04
C THR A 160 12.31 4.54 19.42
N ASP A 161 12.61 4.34 20.70
CA ASP A 161 13.01 3.02 21.21
C ASP A 161 11.89 1.98 20.98
N LYS A 162 10.61 2.39 21.04
CA LYS A 162 9.45 1.54 20.72
C LYS A 162 9.47 1.00 19.29
N GLN A 163 9.81 1.84 18.30
CA GLN A 163 9.92 1.39 16.92
C GLN A 163 11.03 0.34 16.77
N ILE A 164 12.13 0.50 17.50
CA ILE A 164 13.24 -0.46 17.50
C ILE A 164 12.81 -1.79 18.12
N ASP A 165 12.12 -1.77 19.25
CA ASP A 165 11.59 -2.99 19.88
C ASP A 165 10.70 -3.79 18.90
N VAL A 166 9.85 -3.09 18.14
CA VAL A 166 9.00 -3.71 17.11
C VAL A 166 9.85 -4.31 15.99
N LEU A 167 10.80 -3.54 15.43
CA LEU A 167 11.68 -4.03 14.36
C LEU A 167 12.50 -5.25 14.77
N GLU A 168 13.03 -5.26 16.00
CA GLU A 168 13.77 -6.40 16.56
C GLU A 168 12.86 -7.62 16.75
N SER A 169 11.64 -7.43 17.28
CA SER A 169 10.67 -8.52 17.44
C SER A 169 10.26 -9.16 16.11
N LEU A 170 10.29 -8.38 15.03
CA LEU A 170 9.98 -8.82 13.67
C LEU A 170 11.23 -9.32 12.93
N ASN A 171 12.43 -9.28 13.53
CA ASN A 171 13.70 -9.60 12.89
C ASN A 171 13.90 -8.81 11.58
N ILE A 172 13.70 -7.50 11.64
CA ILE A 172 13.90 -6.53 10.55
C ILE A 172 15.19 -5.76 10.84
N LYS A 173 16.12 -5.81 9.89
CA LYS A 173 17.47 -5.24 10.09
C LYS A 173 17.56 -3.82 9.57
N HIS A 174 18.45 -3.02 10.14
CA HIS A 174 18.78 -1.75 9.52
C HIS A 174 19.48 -1.99 8.18
N VAL A 175 19.27 -1.12 7.17
CA VAL A 175 19.85 -1.25 5.82
C VAL A 175 21.38 -1.41 5.81
N HIS A 176 22.07 -0.82 6.80
CA HIS A 176 23.53 -0.91 6.94
C HIS A 176 24.02 -2.00 7.91
N ASN A 177 23.15 -2.88 8.41
CA ASN A 177 23.47 -3.87 9.45
C ASN A 177 24.10 -3.27 10.73
N ILE A 178 23.80 -2.01 11.03
CA ILE A 178 24.25 -1.32 12.25
C ILE A 178 23.13 -1.47 13.29
N SER A 179 23.46 -1.77 14.55
CA SER A 179 22.44 -1.75 15.61
C SER A 179 22.03 -0.31 15.93
N TYR A 180 20.76 -0.09 16.28
CA TYR A 180 20.30 1.25 16.63
C TYR A 180 21.06 1.81 17.86
N LYS A 181 21.41 0.94 18.80
CA LYS A 181 22.24 1.30 19.95
C LYS A 181 23.59 1.88 19.54
N GLU A 182 24.32 1.20 18.66
CA GLU A 182 25.63 1.67 18.14
C GLU A 182 25.50 2.99 17.37
N ALA A 183 24.46 3.12 16.54
CA ALA A 183 24.21 4.33 15.78
C ALA A 183 23.86 5.53 16.68
N LYS A 184 23.01 5.32 17.69
CA LYS A 184 22.60 6.35 18.67
C LYS A 184 23.79 6.85 19.48
N GLU A 185 24.66 5.95 19.94
CA GLU A 185 25.89 6.31 20.65
C GLU A 185 26.82 7.15 19.76
N THR A 186 26.99 6.77 18.50
CA THR A 186 27.83 7.49 17.52
C THR A 186 27.28 8.88 17.21
N ILE A 187 25.97 9.03 17.02
CA ILE A 187 25.31 10.33 16.75
C ILE A 187 25.41 11.25 17.96
N ILE A 188 25.18 10.72 19.17
CA ILE A 188 25.37 11.48 20.41
C ILE A 188 26.82 11.96 20.52
N GLU A 189 27.81 11.14 20.17
CA GLU A 189 29.22 11.52 20.18
C GLU A 189 29.55 12.59 19.14
N LEU A 190 29.03 12.45 17.91
CA LEU A 190 29.19 13.44 16.83
C LEU A 190 28.55 14.80 17.20
N HIS A 191 27.33 14.80 17.73
CA HIS A 191 26.70 16.03 18.22
C HIS A 191 27.51 16.66 19.36
N LYS A 192 28.01 15.88 20.32
CA LYS A 192 28.90 16.40 21.37
C LYS A 192 30.18 17.02 20.80
N LYS A 193 30.73 16.51 19.69
CA LYS A 193 31.92 17.06 19.03
C LYS A 193 31.64 18.34 18.24
N ILE A 194 30.47 18.42 17.60
CA ILE A 194 30.08 19.57 16.77
C ILE A 194 29.66 20.77 17.63
N PHE A 195 28.92 20.53 18.72
CA PHE A 195 28.35 21.59 19.57
C PHE A 195 29.18 21.94 20.82
N LYS A 196 30.40 21.40 20.95
CA LYS A 196 31.40 21.81 21.96
C LYS A 196 32.52 22.71 21.40
N ARG A 197 32.28 23.36 20.26
CA ARG A 197 33.04 24.55 19.81
C ARG A 197 32.21 25.79 20.04
#